data_AF-A0A3D5KD54-F1
#
_entry.id   AF-A0A3D5KD54-F1
#
_cell.length_a   1.000
_cell.length_b   1.000
_cell.length_c   1.000
_cell.angle_alpha   90.00
_cell.angle_beta   90.00
_cell.angle_gamma   90.00
#
_symmetry.space_group_name_H-M   'P 1'
#
loop_
_entity.id
_entity.type
_entity.pdbx_description
1 polymer ?
#
loop_
_entity_poly.entity_id
_entity_poly.type
_entity_poly.pdbx_seq_one_letter_code
_entity_poly.pdbx_strand_id
1 'polypeptide(L)' 'MILGLFNEYFLSLVILLSLLAIFYDGKEFLKNNRGEEAKKAKFLGGLYIGLALLLYVCNKLR' A
#
# COMPACT_ATOMS: atom_id res chain seq x y z
N MET A 1 10.89 8.06 18.67
CA MET A 1 11.42 8.35 17.32
C MET A 1 10.45 7.76 16.32
N ILE A 2 9.77 8.57 15.50
CA ILE A 2 8.63 8.14 14.65
C ILE A 2 8.99 6.93 13.75
N LEU A 3 10.26 6.79 13.37
CA LEU A 3 10.77 5.66 12.60
C LEU A 3 10.65 4.29 13.29
N GLY A 4 10.68 4.23 14.62
CA GLY A 4 10.50 2.97 15.36
C GLY A 4 9.10 2.36 15.24
N LEU A 5 8.12 3.13 14.78
CA LEU A 5 6.77 2.63 14.45
C LEU A 5 6.75 1.86 13.12
N PHE A 6 7.75 2.04 12.25
CA PHE A 6 7.90 1.34 10.97
C PHE A 6 8.68 0.03 11.16
N ASN A 7 8.14 -0.84 12.01
CA ASN A 7 8.65 -2.19 12.26
C ASN A 7 8.05 -3.21 11.26
N GLU A 8 8.40 -4.50 11.38
CA GLU A 8 7.87 -5.53 10.47
C GLU A 8 6.34 -5.59 10.50
N TYR A 9 5.72 -5.38 11.66
CA TYR A 9 4.26 -5.37 11.80
C TYR A 9 3.60 -4.25 10.99
N PHE A 10 4.11 -3.03 11.08
CA PHE A 10 3.60 -1.91 10.29
C PHE A 10 3.77 -2.15 8.80
N LEU A 11 4.94 -2.66 8.38
CA LEU A 11 5.20 -2.99 6.99
C LEU A 11 4.20 -4.04 6.47
N SER A 12 4.02 -5.14 7.20
CA SER A 12 3.07 -6.20 6.84
C SER A 12 1.63 -5.69 6.76
N LEU A 13 1.21 -4.84 7.71
CA LEU A 13 -0.12 -4.25 7.73
C LEU A 13 -0.38 -3.37 6.50
N VAL A 14 0.57 -2.49 6.17
CA VAL A 14 0.45 -1.59 5.02
C VAL A 14 0.47 -2.37 3.71
N ILE A 15 1.29 -3.41 3.59
CA ILE A 15 1.30 -4.29 2.42
C ILE A 15 -0.06 -4.96 2.26
N LEU A 16 -0.62 -5.56 3.32
CA LEU A 16 -1.93 -6.20 3.28
C LEU A 16 -3.04 -5.24 2.86
N LEU A 17 -3.13 -4.06 3.48
CA LEU A 17 -4.12 -3.04 3.14
C LEU A 17 -3.97 -2.56 1.70
N SER A 18 -2.74 -2.37 1.24
CA SER A 18 -2.47 -1.93 -0.14
C SER A 18 -2.84 -2.99 -1.16
N LEU A 19 -2.55 -4.27 -0.88
CA LEU A 19 -2.97 -5.39 -1.72
C LEU A 19 -4.50 -5.48 -1.77
N LEU A 20 -5.18 -5.27 -0.64
CA LEU A 20 -6.63 -5.25 -0.58
C LEU A 20 -7.20 -4.12 -1.45
N ALA A 21 -6.64 -2.91 -1.38
CA ALA A 21 -7.04 -1.81 -2.26
C ALA A 21 -6.77 -2.10 -3.75
N ILE A 22 -5.64 -2.73 -4.09
CA ILE A 22 -5.28 -3.07 -5.47
C ILE A 22 -6.22 -4.14 -6.04
N PHE A 23 -6.49 -5.19 -5.27
CA PHE A 23 -7.16 -6.39 -5.76
C PHE A 23 -8.65 -6.43 -5.46
N TYR A 24 -9.08 -6.00 -4.28
CA TYR A 24 -10.49 -5.97 -3.90
C TYR A 24 -11.14 -4.72 -4.50
N ASP A 25 -10.76 -3.53 -4.02
CA ASP A 25 -11.35 -2.27 -4.47
C ASP A 25 -11.11 -2.07 -5.97
N GLY A 26 -9.89 -2.35 -6.45
CA GLY A 26 -9.56 -2.26 -7.87
C GLY A 26 -10.40 -3.17 -8.77
N LYS A 27 -10.74 -4.39 -8.33
CA LYS A 27 -11.65 -5.28 -9.08
C LYS A 27 -13.10 -4.82 -8.98
N GLU A 28 -13.50 -4.34 -7.82
CA GLU A 28 -14.86 -3.85 -7.58
C GLU A 28 -15.17 -2.60 -8.40
N PHE A 29 -14.24 -1.65 -8.48
CA PHE A 29 -14.36 -0.49 -9.37
C PHE A 29 -14.45 -0.90 -10.84
N LEU A 30 -13.64 -1.87 -11.29
CA LEU A 30 -13.76 -2.42 -12.65
C LEU A 30 -15.13 -3.05 -12.91
N LYS A 31 -15.64 -3.84 -11.96
CA LYS A 31 -16.96 -4.48 -12.06
C LYS A 31 -18.09 -3.46 -12.19
N ASN A 32 -17.92 -2.28 -11.58
CA ASN A 32 -18.89 -1.18 -11.61
C ASN A 32 -18.65 -0.18 -12.76
N ASN A 33 -17.85 -0.52 -13.80
CA ASN A 33 -17.46 0.37 -14.91
C ASN A 33 -16.70 1.64 -14.48
N ARG A 34 -16.13 1.66 -13.27
CA ARG A 34 -15.33 2.75 -12.69
C ARG A 34 -13.84 2.56 -12.97
N GLY A 35 -13.49 2.55 -14.26
CA GLY A 35 -12.13 2.21 -14.71
C GLY A 35 -11.03 3.17 -14.23
N GLU A 36 -11.33 4.46 -14.12
CA GLU A 36 -10.37 5.45 -13.62
C GLU A 36 -10.07 5.25 -12.13
N GLU A 37 -11.09 4.96 -11.33
CA GLU A 37 -10.95 4.71 -9.90
C GLU A 37 -10.23 3.40 -9.64
N ALA A 38 -10.46 2.37 -10.46
CA ALA A 38 -9.67 1.15 -10.43
C ALA A 38 -8.18 1.43 -10.69
N LYS A 39 -7.87 2.30 -11.66
CA LYS A 39 -6.49 2.69 -11.96
C LYS A 39 -5.86 3.49 -10.81
N LYS A 40 -6.63 4.41 -10.20
CA LYS A 40 -6.20 5.18 -9.02
C LYS A 40 -5.97 4.28 -7.81
N ALA A 41 -6.85 3.33 -7.54
CA ALA A 41 -6.71 2.37 -6.43
C ALA A 41 -5.44 1.53 -6.58
N LYS A 42 -5.18 1.01 -7.79
CA LYS A 42 -3.95 0.27 -8.08
C LYS A 42 -2.70 1.12 -7.93
N PHE A 43 -2.73 2.35 -8.42
CA PHE A 43 -1.61 3.28 -8.31
C PHE A 43 -1.31 3.67 -6.86
N LEU A 44 -2.34 4.02 -6.08
CA LEU A 44 -2.21 4.38 -4.67
C LEU A 44 -1.71 3.21 -3.83
N GLY A 45 -2.27 2.01 -4.01
CA GLY A 45 -1.78 0.83 -3.30
C GLY A 45 -0.32 0.52 -3.63
N GLY A 46 0.08 0.60 -4.91
CA GLY A 46 1.48 0.44 -5.31
C GLY A 46 2.41 1.47 -4.68
N LEU A 47 1.97 2.74 -4.64
CA LEU A 47 2.72 3.84 -4.05
C LEU A 47 2.88 3.68 -2.53
N TYR A 48 1.83 3.23 -1.82
CA TYR A 48 1.90 2.95 -0.39
C TYR A 48 2.86 1.79 -0.06
N ILE A 49 2.87 0.73 -0.86
CA ILE A 49 3.84 -0.37 -0.71
C ILE A 49 5.27 0.16 -0.89
N GLY A 50 5.51 0.96 -1.93
CA GLY A 50 6.82 1.55 -2.19
C GLY A 50 7.31 2.43 -1.05
N LEU A 51 6.46 3.32 -0.53
CA LEU A 51 6.79 4.18 0.60
C LEU A 51 7.03 3.39 1.89
N ALA A 52 6.22 2.37 2.16
CA ALA A 52 6.38 1.52 3.34
C ALA A 52 7.71 0.76 3.31
N LEU A 53 8.12 0.24 2.15
CA LEU A 53 9.41 -0.42 1.98
C LEU A 53 10.58 0.56 2.18
N LEU A 54 10.51 1.76 1.59
CA LEU A 54 11.54 2.78 1.78
C LEU A 54 11.70 3.16 3.26
N LEU A 55 10.59 3.38 3.96
CA LEU A 55 10.60 3.74 5.38
C LEU A 55 11.13 2.61 6.26
N TYR A 56 10.80 1.35 5.94
CA TYR A 56 11.33 0.19 6.63
C TYR A 56 12.85 0.06 6.43
N VAL A 57 13.34 0.22 5.20
CA VAL A 57 14.78 0.19 4.90
C VAL A 57 15.51 1.34 5.61
N CYS A 58 14.97 2.55 5.59
CA CYS A 58 15.52 3.70 6.33
C CYS A 58 15.56 3.47 7.84
N ASN A 59 14.55 2.80 8.40
CA ASN A 59 14.53 2.44 9.81
C ASN A 59 15.60 1.38 10.14
N LYS A 60 15.85 0.43 9.24
CA LYS A 60 16.81 -0.67 9.43
C LYS A 60 18.27 -0.27 9.19
N LEU A 61 18.52 0.77 8.38
CA LEU A 61 19.86 1.33 8.14
C LEU A 61 20.34 2.28 9.24
N ARG A 62 19.46 2.66 10.16
CA ARG A 62 19.75 3.52 11.29
C ARG A 62 20.10 2.70 12.53
#